data_AF-A0A8S3U9M4-F1
#
_entry.id   AF-A0A8S3U9M4-F1
#
_cell.length_a   1.000
_cell.length_b   1.000
_cell.length_c   1.000
_cell.angle_alpha   90.00
_cell.angle_beta   90.00
_cell.angle_gamma   90.00
#
_symmetry.space_group_name_H-M   'P 1'
#
loop_
_entity.id
_entity.type
_entity.pdbx_description
1 polymer ?
#
loop_
_entity_poly.entity_id
_entity_poly.type
_entity_poly.pdbx_seq_one_letter_code
_entity_poly.pdbx_strand_id
1 'polypeptide(L)'
;MSRLDFTEILSEEYNLLPAQLNKRLLCYLNCVFKCLMANNYNFGQKVSELDQRSVLTDSDLDEILILCKLFSPDKLLNKCFFEDDSKSAANFENKTLPVNNFPDLNIPDILSIGDGSWNVISVLFIGKRFLQENYHQPMNFYRNRISNIETRKHETTNTCCSIL
;
A
#
# COMPACT_ATOMS: atom_id res chain seq x y z
N MET A 1 -1.70 -4.55 -43.93
CA MET A 1 -1.96 -5.04 -42.56
C MET A 1 -0.68 -4.86 -41.77
N SER A 2 -0.51 -3.68 -41.19
CA SER A 2 0.68 -3.32 -40.43
C SER A 2 0.53 -3.89 -39.01
N ARG A 3 1.46 -4.76 -38.61
CA ARG A 3 1.63 -5.21 -37.22
C ARG A 3 1.84 -3.97 -36.36
N LEU A 4 0.92 -3.69 -35.45
CA LEU A 4 1.15 -2.73 -34.39
C LEU A 4 2.19 -3.35 -33.44
N ASP A 5 3.38 -2.75 -33.41
CA ASP A 5 4.43 -3.09 -32.47
C ASP A 5 3.94 -2.76 -31.05
N PHE A 6 3.78 -3.80 -30.23
CA PHE A 6 3.36 -3.70 -28.83
C PHE A 6 4.42 -3.05 -27.92
N THR A 7 5.55 -2.60 -28.48
CA THR A 7 6.66 -1.99 -27.75
C THR A 7 6.55 -0.47 -27.57
N GLU A 8 5.61 0.20 -28.25
CA GLU A 8 5.44 1.66 -28.12
C GLU A 8 4.47 2.10 -27.01
N ILE A 9 3.83 1.17 -26.28
CA ILE A 9 2.85 1.52 -25.22
C ILE A 9 3.49 1.68 -23.83
N LEU A 10 4.80 1.44 -23.67
CA LEU A 10 5.47 1.47 -22.35
C LEU A 10 6.38 2.67 -22.09
N SER A 11 6.40 3.70 -22.96
CA SER A 11 7.26 4.87 -22.79
C SER A 11 6.52 6.19 -22.59
N GLU A 12 5.27 6.17 -22.14
CA GLU A 12 4.74 7.33 -21.42
C GLU A 12 5.22 7.25 -19.96
N GLU A 13 6.51 7.54 -19.77
CA GLU A 13 6.97 8.16 -18.52
C GLU A 13 6.24 9.52 -18.42
N TYR A 14 4.96 9.48 -18.03
CA TYR A 14 4.35 10.62 -17.37
C TYR A 14 5.31 10.98 -16.25
N ASN A 15 5.93 12.16 -16.34
CA ASN A 15 6.69 12.79 -15.27
C ASN A 15 5.74 13.04 -14.09
N LEU A 16 5.34 11.96 -13.41
CA LEU A 16 4.48 11.99 -12.24
C LEU A 16 5.28 12.69 -11.16
N LEU A 17 4.79 13.87 -10.77
CA LEU A 17 5.43 14.65 -9.73
C LEU A 17 5.45 13.81 -8.44
N PRO A 18 6.50 13.91 -7.61
CA PRO A 18 6.56 13.19 -6.33
C PRO A 18 5.29 13.36 -5.48
N ALA A 19 4.68 14.54 -5.49
CA ALA A 19 3.41 14.80 -4.80
C ALA A 19 2.24 13.92 -5.29
N GLN A 20 2.18 13.60 -6.59
CA GLN A 20 1.16 12.72 -7.16
C GLN A 20 1.40 11.26 -6.73
N LEU A 21 2.65 10.81 -6.72
CA LEU A 21 3.01 9.47 -6.26
C LEU A 21 2.71 9.29 -4.76
N ASN A 22 2.97 10.31 -3.95
CA ASN A 22 2.63 10.30 -2.52
C ASN A 22 1.12 10.13 -2.29
N LYS A 23 0.30 10.89 -3.02
CA LYS A 23 -1.16 10.78 -2.93
C LYS A 23 -1.66 9.40 -3.32
N ARG A 24 -1.05 8.77 -4.32
CA ARG A 24 -1.36 7.41 -4.74
C ARG A 24 -1.02 6.37 -3.66
N LEU A 25 0.14 6.50 -3.01
CA LEU A 25 0.51 5.65 -1.87
C LEU A 25 -0.45 5.83 -0.68
N LEU A 26 -0.86 7.06 -0.38
CA LEU A 26 -1.87 7.35 0.65
C LEU A 26 -3.24 6.77 0.29
N CYS A 27 -3.65 6.86 -0.99
CA CYS A 27 -4.86 6.22 -1.48
C CYS A 27 -4.84 4.70 -1.28
N TYR A 28 -3.70 4.05 -1.58
CA TYR A 28 -3.47 2.64 -1.30
C TYR A 28 -3.62 2.33 0.20
N LEU A 29 -2.93 3.06 1.07
CA LEU A 29 -3.00 2.85 2.53
C LEU A 29 -4.41 3.09 3.09
N ASN A 30 -5.14 4.09 2.60
CA ASN A 30 -6.53 4.32 2.95
C ASN A 30 -7.41 3.10 2.60
N CYS A 31 -7.14 2.43 1.48
CA CYS A 31 -7.83 1.19 1.13
C CYS A 31 -7.48 0.04 2.09
N VAL A 32 -6.19 -0.09 2.46
CA VAL A 32 -5.74 -1.09 3.45
C VAL A 32 -6.45 -0.89 4.79
N PHE A 33 -6.47 0.34 5.31
CA PHE A 33 -7.03 0.63 6.63
C PHE A 33 -8.57 0.71 6.67
N LYS A 34 -9.24 0.69 5.51
CA LYS A 34 -10.68 0.36 5.45
C LYS A 34 -10.97 -1.12 5.71
N CYS A 35 -10.01 -1.99 5.39
CA CYS A 35 -10.10 -3.44 5.60
C CYS A 35 -9.58 -3.89 6.96
N LEU A 36 -8.61 -3.17 7.50
CA LEU A 36 -7.92 -3.54 8.73
C LEU A 36 -8.21 -2.55 9.85
N MET A 37 -8.63 -3.08 11.00
CA MET A 37 -8.65 -2.34 12.26
C MET A 37 -7.52 -2.87 13.15
N ALA A 38 -6.61 -2.00 13.57
CA ALA A 38 -5.59 -2.40 14.52
C ALA A 38 -6.20 -2.52 15.92
N ASN A 39 -5.75 -3.51 16.69
CA ASN A 39 -6.22 -3.71 18.06
C ASN A 39 -5.81 -2.56 19.00
N ASN A 40 -4.65 -1.93 18.75
CA ASN A 40 -4.00 -1.06 19.73
C ASN A 40 -3.52 0.30 19.17
N TYR A 41 -3.75 0.61 17.89
CA TYR A 41 -3.29 1.85 17.27
C TYR A 41 -4.15 2.26 16.06
N ASN A 42 -4.70 3.47 16.04
CA ASN A 42 -5.54 3.93 14.94
C ASN A 42 -4.70 4.43 13.75
N PHE A 43 -4.06 3.50 13.03
CA PHE A 43 -3.30 3.82 11.82
C PHE A 43 -4.16 4.45 10.73
N GLY A 44 -5.46 4.14 10.68
CA GLY A 44 -6.41 4.78 9.77
C GLY A 44 -6.54 6.28 10.01
N GLN A 45 -6.56 6.71 11.28
CA GLN A 45 -6.53 8.13 11.63
C GLN A 45 -5.23 8.78 11.19
N LYS A 46 -4.08 8.13 11.44
CA LYS A 46 -2.77 8.67 11.04
C LYS A 46 -2.65 8.87 9.52
N VAL A 47 -3.10 7.90 8.72
CA VAL A 47 -3.10 8.06 7.25
C VAL A 47 -4.07 9.16 6.81
N SER A 48 -5.23 9.27 7.46
CA SER A 48 -6.18 10.36 7.19
C SER A 48 -5.58 11.73 7.50
N GLU A 49 -4.83 11.85 8.61
CA GLU A 49 -4.11 13.08 8.96
C GLU A 49 -3.02 13.42 7.95
N LEU A 50 -2.27 12.43 7.47
CA LEU A 50 -1.25 12.63 6.43
C LEU A 50 -1.88 13.04 5.09
N ASP A 51 -3.03 12.47 4.74
CA ASP A 51 -3.78 12.80 3.50
C ASP A 51 -4.36 14.23 3.52
N GLN A 52 -4.67 14.75 4.71
CA GLN A 52 -5.18 16.12 4.89
C GLN A 52 -4.07 17.18 4.87
N ARG A 53 -2.79 16.80 4.93
CA ARG A 53 -1.69 17.77 4.91
C ARG A 53 -1.46 18.31 3.50
N SER A 54 -1.25 19.61 3.41
CA SER A 54 -0.91 20.29 2.15
C SER A 54 0.50 19.97 1.66
N VAL A 55 1.42 19.66 2.59
CA VAL A 55 2.82 19.33 2.31
C VAL A 55 3.25 18.18 3.22
N LEU A 56 3.80 17.12 2.62
CA LEU A 56 4.41 16.00 3.35
C LEU A 56 5.89 16.28 3.56
N THR A 57 6.37 16.08 4.78
CA THR A 57 7.80 16.15 5.08
C THR A 57 8.52 14.88 4.62
N ASP A 58 9.85 14.93 4.58
CA ASP A 58 10.66 13.74 4.31
C ASP A 58 10.41 12.60 5.32
N SER A 59 10.17 12.96 6.59
CA SER A 59 9.82 11.98 7.62
C SER A 59 8.45 11.35 7.37
N ASP A 60 7.46 12.15 6.95
CA ASP A 60 6.12 11.65 6.63
C ASP A 60 6.19 10.67 5.44
N LEU A 61 6.98 10.99 4.42
CA LEU A 61 7.19 10.12 3.27
C LEU A 61 7.91 8.82 3.66
N ASP A 62 8.95 8.89 4.48
CA ASP A 62 9.66 7.70 4.96
C ASP A 62 8.69 6.76 5.71
N GLU A 63 7.80 7.33 6.52
CA GLU A 63 6.77 6.58 7.23
C GLU A 63 5.74 5.95 6.28
N ILE A 64 5.22 6.69 5.30
CA ILE A 64 4.31 6.16 4.27
C ILE A 64 4.95 4.96 3.57
N LEU A 65 6.23 5.08 3.17
CA LEU A 65 6.95 4.02 2.48
C LEU A 65 7.14 2.77 3.37
N ILE A 66 7.44 2.97 4.65
CA ILE A 66 7.52 1.87 5.64
C ILE A 66 6.18 1.17 5.74
N LEU A 67 5.07 1.91 5.86
CA LEU A 67 3.73 1.33 5.95
C LEU A 67 3.36 0.57 4.67
N CYS A 68 3.63 1.13 3.49
CA CYS A 68 3.40 0.44 2.22
C CYS A 68 4.21 -0.86 2.10
N LYS A 69 5.43 -0.92 2.66
CA LYS A 69 6.22 -2.16 2.70
C LYS A 69 5.69 -3.16 3.74
N LEU A 70 5.23 -2.66 4.89
CA LEU A 70 4.61 -3.48 5.92
C LEU A 70 3.33 -4.14 5.40
N PHE A 71 2.48 -3.38 4.71
CA PHE A 71 1.22 -3.80 4.10
C PHE A 71 1.36 -3.95 2.58
N SER A 72 2.31 -4.76 2.11
CA SER A 72 2.43 -5.03 0.68
C SER A 72 1.23 -5.85 0.15
N PRO A 73 0.85 -5.71 -1.13
CA PRO A 73 -0.24 -6.49 -1.73
C PRO A 73 -0.08 -7.99 -1.49
N ASP A 74 1.13 -8.53 -1.63
CA ASP A 74 1.41 -9.96 -1.39
C ASP A 74 1.02 -10.44 0.01
N LYS A 75 1.02 -9.55 1.01
CA LYS A 75 0.64 -9.89 2.39
C LYS A 75 -0.87 -9.84 2.61
N LEU A 76 -1.62 -9.13 1.75
CA LEU A 76 -3.05 -8.85 1.87
C LEU A 76 -3.91 -9.64 0.88
N LEU A 77 -3.33 -10.01 -0.26
CA LEU A 77 -3.99 -10.77 -1.32
C LEU A 77 -4.51 -12.10 -0.79
N ASN A 78 -5.73 -12.45 -1.23
CA ASN A 78 -6.51 -13.61 -0.83
C ASN A 78 -6.83 -13.69 0.68
N LYS A 79 -6.64 -12.59 1.41
CA LYS A 79 -6.95 -12.50 2.84
C LYS A 79 -7.97 -11.41 3.09
N CYS A 80 -7.64 -10.18 2.72
CA CYS A 80 -8.58 -9.06 2.75
C CYS A 80 -8.65 -8.32 1.41
N PHE A 81 -7.67 -8.53 0.51
CA PHE A 81 -7.70 -8.03 -0.86
C PHE A 81 -7.95 -9.18 -1.82
N PHE A 82 -8.91 -9.00 -2.73
CA PHE A 82 -9.24 -9.99 -3.76
C PHE A 82 -9.16 -9.31 -5.12
N GLU A 83 -8.28 -9.82 -5.99
CA GLU A 83 -8.20 -9.32 -7.36
C GLU A 83 -9.47 -9.65 -8.11
N ASP A 84 -10.14 -8.62 -8.61
CA ASP A 84 -11.34 -8.79 -9.43
C ASP A 84 -11.50 -7.58 -10.34
N ASP A 85 -10.94 -7.67 -11.54
CA ASP A 85 -11.04 -6.62 -12.56
C ASP A 85 -12.50 -6.41 -13.04
N SER A 86 -13.41 -7.37 -12.80
CA SER A 86 -14.83 -7.26 -13.17
C SER A 86 -15.67 -6.52 -12.13
N LYS A 87 -15.25 -6.57 -10.86
CA LYS A 87 -15.91 -5.89 -9.73
C LYS A 87 -15.17 -4.63 -9.27
N SER A 88 -13.93 -4.43 -9.67
CA SER A 88 -13.27 -3.13 -9.61
C SER A 88 -13.95 -2.24 -10.65
N ALA A 89 -14.68 -1.22 -10.21
CA ALA A 89 -15.44 -0.38 -11.14
C ALA A 89 -14.52 0.18 -12.23
N ALA A 90 -15.06 0.34 -13.45
CA ALA A 90 -14.44 1.08 -14.56
C ALA A 90 -14.01 2.52 -14.18
N ASN A 91 -14.40 2.98 -12.99
CA ASN A 91 -14.20 4.31 -12.44
C ASN A 91 -13.20 4.36 -11.27
N PHE A 92 -12.36 3.33 -11.07
CA PHE A 92 -11.33 3.27 -10.01
C PHE A 92 -11.86 3.21 -8.56
N GLU A 93 -13.14 3.01 -8.35
CA GLU A 93 -13.70 2.81 -7.01
C GLU A 93 -13.56 1.34 -6.61
N ASN A 94 -12.52 1.06 -5.81
CA ASN A 94 -12.38 -0.24 -5.16
C ASN A 94 -13.61 -0.49 -4.27
N LYS A 95 -14.21 -1.67 -4.40
CA LYS A 95 -15.44 -1.99 -3.67
C LYS A 95 -15.09 -2.64 -2.34
N THR A 96 -15.28 -1.90 -1.25
CA THR A 96 -15.16 -2.42 0.11
C THR A 96 -16.50 -3.04 0.54
N LEU A 97 -16.48 -4.29 1.00
CA LEU A 97 -17.68 -5.00 1.43
C LEU A 97 -17.44 -5.73 2.76
N PRO A 98 -18.47 -5.88 3.61
CA PRO A 98 -18.35 -6.67 4.84
C PRO A 98 -17.96 -8.12 4.55
N VAL A 99 -17.14 -8.70 5.43
CA VAL A 99 -16.68 -10.10 5.35
C VAL A 99 -17.87 -11.08 5.24
N ASN A 100 -18.96 -10.81 5.96
CA ASN A 100 -20.17 -11.64 6.00
C ASN A 100 -20.85 -11.85 4.64
N ASN A 101 -20.54 -11.03 3.63
CA ASN A 101 -21.09 -11.18 2.28
C ASN A 101 -20.40 -12.28 1.47
N PHE A 102 -19.31 -12.88 1.99
CA PHE A 102 -18.48 -13.85 1.28
C PHE A 102 -18.12 -15.06 2.15
N PRO A 103 -19.11 -15.89 2.55
CA PRO A 103 -18.87 -17.05 3.41
C PRO A 103 -17.97 -18.12 2.76
N ASP A 104 -17.89 -18.14 1.43
CA ASP A 104 -17.07 -19.09 0.67
C ASP A 104 -15.59 -18.65 0.56
N LEU A 105 -15.29 -17.40 0.93
CA LEU A 105 -13.91 -16.92 0.98
C LEU A 105 -13.35 -17.22 2.38
N ASN A 106 -12.22 -17.94 2.43
CA ASN A 106 -11.52 -18.26 3.67
C ASN A 106 -10.78 -17.03 4.22
N ILE A 107 -11.53 -15.99 4.56
CA ILE A 107 -11.04 -14.71 5.07
C ILE A 107 -10.68 -14.90 6.54
N PRO A 108 -9.43 -14.65 6.94
CA PRO A 108 -9.05 -14.74 8.34
C PRO A 108 -9.61 -13.55 9.13
N ASP A 109 -10.12 -13.80 10.33
CA ASP A 109 -10.57 -12.73 11.24
C ASP A 109 -9.41 -11.82 11.67
N ILE A 110 -8.20 -12.39 11.78
CA ILE A 110 -6.99 -11.70 12.23
C ILE A 110 -5.83 -11.97 11.26
N LEU A 111 -5.11 -10.90 10.90
CA LEU A 111 -3.84 -10.96 10.18
C LEU A 111 -2.67 -10.60 11.07
N SER A 112 -1.65 -11.45 11.10
CA SER A 112 -0.35 -11.13 11.70
C SER A 112 0.54 -10.51 10.63
N ILE A 113 0.85 -9.22 10.78
CA ILE A 113 1.70 -8.46 9.85
C ILE A 113 2.76 -7.72 10.67
N GLY A 114 4.03 -8.07 10.45
CA GLY A 114 5.12 -7.61 11.31
C GLY A 114 5.01 -8.22 12.70
N ASP A 115 5.12 -7.37 13.71
CA ASP A 115 4.90 -7.66 15.13
C ASP A 115 3.45 -7.41 15.58
N GLY A 116 2.60 -6.88 14.70
CA GLY A 116 1.21 -6.53 14.99
C GLY A 116 0.18 -7.57 14.57
N SER A 117 -0.97 -7.55 15.25
CA SER A 117 -2.20 -8.28 14.88
C SER A 117 -3.31 -7.32 14.46
N TRP A 118 -3.98 -7.63 13.36
CA TRP A 118 -4.93 -6.74 12.67
C TRP A 118 -6.24 -7.46 12.43
N ASN A 119 -7.35 -6.91 12.89
CA ASN A 119 -8.67 -7.48 12.61
C ASN A 119 -9.07 -7.15 11.17
N VAL A 120 -9.53 -8.17 10.43
CA VAL A 120 -10.10 -7.99 9.10
C VAL A 120 -11.59 -7.70 9.26
N ILE A 121 -11.95 -6.44 9.07
CA ILE A 121 -13.34 -5.96 9.25
C ILE A 121 -14.11 -5.89 7.92
N SER A 122 -13.39 -5.86 6.80
CA SER A 122 -13.98 -5.82 5.47
C SER A 122 -13.02 -6.38 4.43
N VAL A 123 -13.57 -6.75 3.27
CA VAL A 123 -12.81 -7.16 2.10
C VAL A 123 -12.84 -6.08 1.03
N LEU A 124 -11.75 -5.99 0.28
CA LEU A 124 -11.60 -5.11 -0.87
C LEU A 124 -11.47 -5.92 -2.15
N PHE A 125 -12.34 -5.66 -3.11
CA PHE A 125 -12.11 -6.07 -4.49
C PHE A 125 -11.29 -5.01 -5.20
N ILE A 126 -10.13 -5.42 -5.69
CA ILE A 126 -9.11 -4.51 -6.21
C ILE A 126 -8.75 -4.91 -7.64
N GLY A 127 -8.62 -3.92 -8.52
CA GLY A 127 -8.19 -4.16 -9.90
C GLY A 127 -6.66 -4.20 -10.00
N LYS A 128 -6.13 -4.98 -10.94
CA LYS A 128 -4.67 -5.06 -11.19
C LYS A 128 -4.08 -3.69 -11.55
N ARG A 129 -4.83 -2.93 -12.35
CA ARG A 129 -4.46 -1.56 -12.73
C ARG A 129 -4.32 -0.65 -11.50
N PHE A 130 -5.22 -0.76 -10.52
CA PHE A 130 -5.15 0.03 -9.31
C PHE A 130 -3.86 -0.28 -8.54
N LEU A 131 -3.51 -1.56 -8.34
CA LEU A 131 -2.27 -1.97 -7.67
C LEU A 131 -1.05 -1.47 -8.43
N GLN A 132 -1.06 -1.56 -9.76
CA GLN A 132 0.04 -1.08 -10.59
C GLN A 132 0.26 0.42 -10.42
N GLU A 133 -0.80 1.23 -10.52
CA GLU A 133 -0.71 2.69 -10.49
C GLU A 133 -0.50 3.24 -9.08
N ASN A 134 -1.10 2.62 -8.05
CA ASN A 134 -1.15 3.15 -6.69
C ASN A 134 -0.16 2.50 -5.71
N TYR A 135 0.39 1.35 -6.06
CA TYR A 135 1.39 0.67 -5.24
C TYR A 135 2.70 0.43 -6.02
N HIS A 136 2.67 -0.39 -7.07
CA HIS A 136 3.91 -0.88 -7.69
C HIS A 136 4.72 0.24 -8.35
N GLN A 137 4.09 1.11 -9.14
CA GLN A 137 4.78 2.23 -9.79
C GLN A 137 5.37 3.22 -8.76
N PRO A 138 4.61 3.74 -7.77
CA PRO A 138 5.19 4.60 -6.73
C PRO A 138 6.28 3.94 -5.89
N MET A 139 6.10 2.67 -5.47
CA MET A 139 7.12 1.96 -4.69
C MET A 139 8.40 1.72 -5.48
N ASN A 140 8.31 1.47 -6.79
CA ASN A 140 9.48 1.36 -7.66
C ASN A 140 10.21 2.70 -7.82
N PHE A 141 9.47 3.81 -7.96
CA PHE A 141 10.06 5.16 -8.00
C PHE A 141 10.88 5.47 -6.74
N TYR A 142 10.38 5.08 -5.57
CA TYR A 142 11.06 5.32 -4.29
C TYR A 142 12.06 4.21 -3.87
N ARG A 143 12.40 3.27 -4.74
CA ARG A 143 13.25 2.10 -4.39
C ARG A 143 14.57 2.48 -3.71
N ASN A 144 15.26 3.51 -4.21
CA ASN A 144 16.53 3.97 -3.62
C ASN A 144 16.33 4.55 -2.21
N ARG A 145 15.26 5.34 -2.03
CA ARG A 145 14.93 5.93 -0.73
C ARG A 145 14.57 4.86 0.30
N ILE A 146 13.79 3.86 -0.12
CA ILE A 146 13.46 2.69 0.70
C ILE A 146 14.73 1.98 1.16
N SER A 147 15.67 1.71 0.25
CA SER A 147 16.96 1.09 0.61
C SER A 147 17.71 1.91 1.68
N ASN A 148 17.73 3.24 1.55
CA ASN A 148 18.41 4.12 2.51
C ASN A 148 17.71 4.15 3.88
N ILE A 149 16.38 4.05 3.93
CA ILE A 149 15.63 3.92 5.19
C ILE A 149 16.05 2.62 5.90
N GLU A 150 16.18 1.52 5.17
CA GLU A 150 16.51 0.21 5.73
C GLU A 150 17.94 0.16 6.27
N THR A 151 18.90 0.70 5.54
CA THR A 151 20.30 0.79 6.02
C THR A 151 20.40 1.61 7.31
N ARG A 152 19.71 2.76 7.39
CA ARG A 152 19.69 3.60 8.61
C ARG A 152 19.12 2.87 9.82
N LYS A 153 18.10 2.03 9.63
CA LYS A 153 17.52 1.21 10.71
C LYS A 153 18.49 0.13 11.21
N HIS A 154 19.28 -0.47 10.32
CA HIS A 154 20.28 -1.47 10.71
C HIS A 154 21.47 -0.86 11.46
N GLU A 155 21.87 0.37 11.13
CA GLU A 155 22.94 1.10 11.83
C GLU A 155 22.53 1.49 13.26
N THR A 156 21.25 1.83 13.48
CA THR A 156 20.73 2.16 14.81
C THR A 156 20.58 0.95 15.72
N THR A 157 20.38 -0.26 15.18
CA THR A 157 20.39 -1.49 16.00
C THR A 157 21.80 -1.99 16.34
N ASN A 158 22.82 -1.63 15.55
CA ASN A 158 24.18 -2.12 15.74
C ASN A 158 25.06 -1.23 16.64
N THR A 159 24.56 -0.09 17.12
CA THR A 159 25.33 0.85 17.95
C THR A 159 25.09 0.72 19.46
N CYS A 160 24.32 -0.27 19.94
CA CYS A 160 24.06 -0.48 21.37
C CYS A 160 25.04 -1.46 22.08
N CYS A 161 26.11 -1.91 21.43
CA CYS A 161 27.13 -2.74 22.09
C CYS A 161 28.54 -2.30 21.70
N SER A 162 29.03 -1.20 22.30
CA SER A 162 30.47 -0.95 22.53
C SER A 162 30.65 0.36 23.30
N ILE A 163 30.43 0.35 24.62
CA ILE A 163 31.21 1.20 25.53
C ILE A 163 31.53 0.36 26.76
N LEU A 164 32.81 -0.04 26.82
CA LEU A 164 33.68 -0.43 27.94
C LEU A 164 33.06 -0.71 29.32
#